data_AF-A0A522P8R5-F1
#
_entry.id   AF-A0A522P8R5-F1
#
_cell.length_a   1.000
_cell.length_b   1.000
_cell.length_c   1.000
_cell.angle_alpha   90.00
_cell.angle_beta   90.00
_cell.angle_gamma   90.00
#
_symmetry.space_group_name_H-M   'P 1'
#
loop_
_entity.id
_entity.type
_entity.pdbx_description
1 polymer ?
#
loop_
_entity_poly.entity_id
_entity_poly.type
_entity_poly.pdbx_seq_one_letter_code
_entity_poly.pdbx_strand_id
1 'polypeptide(L)'
;MHVRLVITLDSSSNVDTHVQIFKQIRKAIVLGIYRAGDRLPTVQAVCEGLGISPRTVQAAYTELARAGLAEGQRSLGTVVCEPPQEAVLEVAREMLRPAMREIRSLGITAQEARNLVEESWQQWFVRRTGDRRSAERAMPVQHDRRDGHERRNRGK
;
A
#
# COMPACT_ATOMS: atom_id res chain seq x y z
N MET A 1 -17.16 -6.70 -12.63
CA MET A 1 -16.09 -7.28 -13.46
C MET A 1 -15.22 -8.10 -12.53
N HIS A 2 -15.07 -9.42 -12.76
CA HIS A 2 -14.19 -10.25 -11.94
C HIS A 2 -12.74 -10.04 -12.40
N VAL A 3 -11.93 -9.37 -11.59
CA VAL A 3 -10.51 -9.24 -11.85
C VAL A 3 -9.84 -10.56 -11.48
N ARG A 4 -9.16 -11.18 -12.46
CA ARG A 4 -8.43 -12.44 -12.23
C ARG A 4 -7.03 -12.09 -11.74
N LEU A 5 -6.80 -12.14 -10.43
CA LEU A 5 -5.45 -11.98 -9.88
C LEU A 5 -4.60 -13.18 -10.29
N VAL A 6 -3.52 -12.92 -11.03
CA VAL A 6 -2.47 -13.90 -11.27
C VAL A 6 -1.54 -13.86 -10.06
N ILE A 7 -1.63 -14.86 -9.19
CA ILE A 7 -0.68 -15.06 -8.11
C ILE A 7 0.48 -15.88 -8.68
N THR A 8 1.71 -15.42 -8.51
CA THR A 8 2.90 -16.15 -8.94
C THR A 8 3.73 -16.54 -7.73
N LEU A 9 4.09 -17.81 -7.60
CA LEU A 9 4.91 -18.29 -6.51
C LEU A 9 6.35 -18.45 -7.00
N ASP A 10 7.30 -17.95 -6.21
CA ASP A 10 8.72 -18.17 -6.42
C ASP A 10 9.21 -19.24 -5.43
N SER A 11 9.40 -20.46 -5.94
CA SER A 11 9.91 -21.59 -5.16
C SER A 11 11.41 -21.50 -4.86
N SER A 12 12.14 -20.60 -5.52
CA SER A 12 13.56 -20.33 -5.23
C SER A 12 13.74 -19.26 -4.14
N SER A 13 12.66 -18.57 -3.77
CA SER A 13 12.66 -17.57 -2.72
C SER A 13 12.80 -18.21 -1.33
N ASN A 14 13.55 -17.57 -0.44
CA ASN A 14 13.59 -17.93 0.99
C ASN A 14 12.39 -17.35 1.79
N VAL A 15 11.30 -16.99 1.10
CA VAL A 15 10.08 -16.46 1.69
C VAL A 15 9.01 -17.54 1.64
N ASP A 16 8.41 -17.84 2.79
CA ASP A 16 7.33 -18.82 2.88
C ASP A 16 6.19 -18.52 1.91
N THR A 17 5.63 -19.57 1.30
CA THR A 17 4.58 -19.46 0.29
C THR A 17 3.37 -18.65 0.77
N HIS A 18 2.95 -18.81 2.03
CA HIS A 18 1.82 -18.05 2.57
C HIS A 18 2.12 -16.54 2.61
N VAL A 19 3.34 -16.15 2.97
CA VAL A 19 3.79 -14.75 2.97
C VAL A 19 3.83 -14.19 1.55
N GLN A 20 4.25 -14.99 0.56
CA GLN A 20 4.24 -14.57 -0.85
C GLN A 20 2.81 -14.26 -1.33
N ILE A 21 1.84 -15.11 -0.97
CA ILE A 21 0.42 -14.92 -1.30
C ILE A 21 -0.13 -13.68 -0.61
N PHE A 22 0.11 -13.55 0.70
CA PHE A 22 -0.30 -12.39 1.49
C PHE A 22 0.20 -11.08 0.87
N LYS A 23 1.51 -11.00 0.56
CA LYS A 23 2.13 -9.79 -0.02
C LYS A 23 1.52 -9.41 -1.35
N GLN A 24 1.27 -10.38 -2.24
CA GLN A 24 0.68 -10.13 -3.55
C GLN A 24 -0.76 -9.63 -3.45
N ILE A 25 -1.58 -10.27 -2.61
CA ILE A 25 -2.97 -9.85 -2.43
C ILE A 25 -3.04 -8.49 -1.73
N ARG A 26 -2.24 -8.26 -0.68
CA ARG A 26 -2.13 -6.94 -0.02
C ARG A 26 -1.80 -5.84 -1.02
N LYS A 27 -0.80 -6.07 -1.87
CA LYS A 27 -0.41 -5.10 -2.90
C LYS A 27 -1.54 -4.88 -3.92
N ALA A 28 -2.26 -5.92 -4.32
CA ALA A 28 -3.40 -5.80 -5.21
C ALA A 28 -4.54 -4.97 -4.60
N ILE A 29 -4.84 -5.16 -3.31
CA ILE A 29 -5.84 -4.37 -2.58
C ILE A 29 -5.40 -2.91 -2.49
N VAL A 30 -4.17 -2.64 -2.03
CA VAL A 30 -3.65 -1.26 -1.88
C VAL A 30 -3.59 -0.51 -3.22
N LEU A 31 -3.31 -1.20 -4.32
CA LEU A 31 -3.31 -0.60 -5.65
C LEU A 31 -4.72 -0.48 -6.28
N GLY A 32 -5.77 -0.90 -5.57
CA GLY A 32 -7.15 -0.83 -6.03
C GLY A 32 -7.53 -1.82 -7.14
N ILE A 33 -6.71 -2.87 -7.34
CA ILE A 33 -7.00 -4.00 -8.23
C ILE A 33 -8.16 -4.81 -7.66
N TYR A 34 -8.13 -5.05 -6.36
CA TYR A 34 -9.32 -5.40 -5.58
C TYR A 34 -9.74 -4.17 -4.79
N ARG A 35 -11.03 -3.85 -4.85
CA ARG A 35 -11.64 -2.72 -4.14
C ARG A 35 -12.38 -3.22 -2.91
N ALA A 36 -12.61 -2.33 -1.95
CA ALA A 36 -13.47 -2.64 -0.81
C ALA A 36 -14.83 -3.18 -1.30
N GLY A 37 -15.29 -4.28 -0.69
CA GLY A 37 -16.49 -5.00 -1.09
C GLY A 37 -16.28 -6.07 -2.17
N ASP A 38 -15.14 -6.12 -2.85
CA ASP A 38 -14.82 -7.21 -3.78
C ASP A 38 -14.61 -8.52 -3.01
N ARG A 39 -14.92 -9.63 -3.67
CA ARG A 39 -14.65 -10.97 -3.13
C ARG A 39 -13.27 -11.44 -3.57
N LEU A 40 -12.49 -11.90 -2.62
CA LEU A 40 -11.28 -12.66 -2.93
C LEU A 40 -11.67 -14.04 -3.49
N PRO A 41 -10.76 -14.67 -4.28
CA PRO A 41 -10.93 -16.06 -4.68
C PRO A 41 -11.16 -16.98 -3.47
N THR A 42 -11.85 -18.11 -3.68
CA THR A 42 -11.99 -19.09 -2.61
C THR A 42 -10.65 -19.77 -2.35
N VAL A 43 -10.46 -20.29 -1.13
CA VAL A 43 -9.28 -21.10 -0.79
C VAL A 43 -9.06 -22.22 -1.80
N GLN A 44 -10.14 -22.93 -2.17
CA GLN A 44 -10.09 -23.99 -3.17
C GLN A 44 -9.65 -23.49 -4.55
N ALA A 45 -10.19 -22.37 -5.03
CA ALA A 45 -9.79 -21.80 -6.32
C ALA A 45 -8.30 -21.40 -6.36
N VAL A 46 -7.76 -20.89 -5.24
CA VAL A 46 -6.32 -20.58 -5.14
C VAL A 46 -5.50 -21.86 -5.10
N CYS A 47 -5.93 -22.89 -4.36
CA CYS A 47 -5.27 -24.18 -4.31
C CYS A 47 -5.20 -24.85 -5.68
N GLU A 48 -6.32 -24.86 -6.42
CA GLU A 48 -6.38 -25.42 -7.78
C GLU A 48 -5.50 -24.63 -8.76
N GLY A 49 -5.50 -23.29 -8.65
CA GLY A 49 -4.70 -22.43 -9.52
C GLY A 49 -3.19 -22.52 -9.28
N LEU A 50 -2.76 -22.85 -8.06
CA LEU A 50 -1.33 -22.81 -7.65
C LEU A 50 -0.75 -24.17 -7.26
N GLY A 51 -1.56 -25.21 -7.09
CA GLY A 51 -1.12 -26.54 -6.65
C GLY A 51 -0.59 -26.58 -5.21
N ILE A 52 -1.16 -25.78 -4.30
CA ILE A 52 -0.67 -25.63 -2.92
C ILE A 52 -1.67 -26.10 -1.86
N SER A 53 -1.17 -26.38 -0.66
CA SER A 53 -1.98 -26.80 0.48
C SER A 53 -3.02 -25.72 0.88
N PRO A 54 -4.28 -26.10 1.16
CA PRO A 54 -5.31 -25.19 1.71
C PRO A 54 -4.86 -24.47 2.98
N ARG A 55 -4.03 -25.12 3.80
CA ARG A 55 -3.48 -24.53 5.04
C ARG A 55 -2.67 -23.27 4.74
N THR A 56 -1.89 -23.29 3.66
CA THR A 56 -1.03 -22.18 3.25
C THR A 56 -1.86 -20.98 2.80
N VAL A 57 -2.92 -21.21 2.01
CA VAL A 57 -3.83 -20.14 1.58
C VAL A 57 -4.59 -19.58 2.77
N GLN A 58 -5.09 -20.44 3.65
CA GLN A 58 -5.80 -20.02 4.86
C GLN A 58 -4.92 -19.18 5.78
N ALA A 59 -3.63 -19.53 5.92
CA ALA A 59 -2.66 -18.73 6.65
C ALA A 59 -2.54 -17.32 6.05
N ALA A 60 -2.37 -17.22 4.73
CA ALA A 60 -2.30 -15.93 4.04
C ALA A 60 -3.59 -15.10 4.23
N TYR A 61 -4.77 -15.72 4.16
CA TYR A 61 -6.05 -15.03 4.34
C TYR A 61 -6.26 -14.58 5.79
N THR A 62 -5.74 -15.36 6.75
CA THR A 62 -5.76 -14.97 8.17
C THR A 62 -4.86 -13.75 8.39
N GLU A 63 -3.71 -13.65 7.72
CA GLU A 63 -2.85 -12.47 7.77
C GLU A 63 -3.51 -11.24 7.13
N LEU A 64 -4.21 -11.41 6.00
CA LEU A 64 -5.01 -10.32 5.41
C LEU A 64 -6.06 -9.81 6.40
N ALA A 65 -6.73 -10.71 7.12
CA ALA A 65 -7.70 -10.33 8.13
C ALA A 65 -7.07 -9.62 9.33
N ARG A 66 -5.93 -10.11 9.82
CA ARG A 66 -5.17 -9.43 10.89
C ARG A 66 -4.69 -8.04 10.48
N ALA A 67 -4.36 -7.85 9.21
CA ALA A 67 -3.97 -6.56 8.64
C ALA A 67 -5.16 -5.64 8.32
N GLY A 68 -6.40 -6.07 8.58
CA GLY A 68 -7.61 -5.29 8.28
C GLY A 68 -7.90 -5.13 6.79
N LEU A 69 -7.34 -5.99 5.94
CA LEU A 69 -7.45 -5.91 4.48
C LEU A 69 -8.58 -6.77 3.91
N ALA A 70 -9.03 -7.78 4.67
CA ALA A 70 -10.12 -8.64 4.27
C ALA A 70 -10.84 -9.23 5.49
N GLU A 71 -12.09 -9.67 5.32
CA GLU A 71 -12.87 -10.31 6.36
C GLU A 71 -13.59 -11.54 5.82
N GLY A 72 -13.74 -12.57 6.67
CA GLY A 72 -14.50 -13.76 6.33
C GLY A 72 -16.00 -13.55 6.59
N GLN A 73 -16.84 -13.71 5.56
CA GLN A 73 -18.29 -13.63 5.65
C GLN A 73 -18.94 -14.98 5.31
N ARG A 74 -19.90 -15.42 6.16
CA ARG A 74 -20.52 -16.76 6.09
C ARG A 74 -21.13 -17.10 4.72
N SER A 75 -21.79 -16.15 4.07
CA SER A 75 -22.49 -16.35 2.79
C SER A 75 -21.73 -15.83 1.56
N LEU A 76 -20.73 -14.97 1.77
CA LEU A 76 -20.07 -14.23 0.69
C LEU A 76 -18.60 -14.65 0.48
N GLY A 77 -18.05 -15.48 1.37
CA GLY A 77 -16.64 -15.85 1.35
C GLY A 77 -15.77 -14.76 1.96
N THR A 78 -14.54 -14.61 1.48
CA THR A 78 -13.64 -13.55 1.96
C THR A 78 -13.85 -12.27 1.17
N VAL A 79 -14.19 -11.18 1.85
CA VAL A 79 -14.48 -9.87 1.26
C VAL A 79 -13.38 -8.87 1.60
N VAL A 80 -13.00 -8.03 0.65
CA VAL A 80 -11.95 -7.00 0.81
C VAL A 80 -12.47 -5.81 1.59
N CYS A 81 -11.67 -5.31 2.52
CA CYS A 81 -11.94 -4.13 3.33
C CYS A 81 -11.26 -2.89 2.75
N GLU A 82 -11.67 -1.70 3.22
CA GLU A 82 -10.92 -0.48 2.93
C GLU A 82 -9.52 -0.58 3.57
N PRO A 83 -8.42 -0.44 2.80
CA PRO A 83 -7.09 -0.64 3.35
C PRO A 83 -6.77 0.43 4.39
N PRO A 84 -6.30 0.05 5.60
CA PRO A 84 -5.87 1.04 6.58
C PRO A 84 -4.64 1.79 6.05
N GLN A 85 -4.50 3.05 6.45
CA GLN A 85 -3.39 3.90 6.01
C GLN A 85 -2.02 3.26 6.26
N GLU A 86 -1.84 2.51 7.36
CA GLU A 86 -0.59 1.82 7.65
C GLU A 86 -0.25 0.77 6.58
N ALA A 87 -1.22 -0.02 6.10
CA ALA A 87 -0.98 -1.01 5.06
C ALA A 87 -0.56 -0.35 3.73
N VAL A 88 -1.14 0.83 3.43
CA VAL A 88 -0.74 1.64 2.27
C VAL A 88 0.72 2.10 2.40
N LEU A 89 1.08 2.64 3.57
CA LEU A 89 2.44 3.09 3.85
C LEU A 89 3.45 1.94 3.84
N GLU A 90 3.11 0.77 4.36
CA GLU A 90 3.96 -0.42 4.28
C GLU A 90 4.28 -0.83 2.84
N VAL A 91 3.26 -0.92 1.98
CA VAL A 91 3.46 -1.23 0.55
C VAL A 91 4.32 -0.17 -0.12
N ALA A 92 4.09 1.12 0.17
CA ALA A 92 4.91 2.20 -0.36
C ALA A 92 6.38 2.08 0.10
N ARG A 93 6.63 1.78 1.39
CA ARG A 93 8.00 1.54 1.92
C ARG A 93 8.66 0.35 1.26
N GLU A 94 7.93 -0.74 1.02
CA GLU A 94 8.45 -1.92 0.31
C GLU A 94 8.83 -1.60 -1.13
N MET A 95 8.05 -0.77 -1.82
CA MET A 95 8.37 -0.30 -3.18
C MET A 95 9.55 0.67 -3.22
N LEU A 96 9.66 1.55 -2.22
CA LEU A 96 10.75 2.53 -2.14
C LEU A 96 12.08 1.87 -1.76
N ARG A 97 12.08 0.82 -0.94
CA ARG A 97 13.32 0.17 -0.45
C ARG A 97 14.34 -0.18 -1.54
N PRO A 98 13.99 -0.89 -2.64
CA PRO A 98 14.96 -1.18 -3.71
C PRO A 98 15.43 0.09 -4.42
N ALA A 99 14.53 1.02 -4.73
CA ALA A 99 14.89 2.29 -5.37
C ALA A 99 15.85 3.13 -4.50
N MET A 100 15.58 3.23 -3.20
CA MET A 100 16.44 3.94 -2.25
C MET A 100 17.84 3.30 -2.14
N ARG A 101 17.93 1.97 -2.27
CA ARG A 101 19.22 1.26 -2.29
C ARG A 101 20.04 1.62 -3.53
N GLU A 102 19.39 1.72 -4.69
CA GLU A 102 20.03 2.13 -5.94
C GLU A 102 20.45 3.60 -5.90
N ILE A 103 19.56 4.50 -5.46
CA ILE A 103 19.85 5.92 -5.30
C ILE A 103 21.06 6.13 -4.37
N ARG A 104 21.10 5.42 -3.23
CA ARG A 104 22.25 5.48 -2.31
C ARG A 104 23.56 5.04 -2.97
N SER A 105 23.51 4.09 -3.91
CA SER A 105 24.71 3.61 -4.60
C SER A 105 25.33 4.66 -5.55
N LEU A 106 24.60 5.72 -5.88
CA LEU A 106 25.09 6.85 -6.68
C LEU A 106 25.95 7.85 -5.87
N GLY A 107 26.11 7.63 -4.57
CA GLY A 107 26.92 8.49 -3.70
C GLY A 107 26.21 9.79 -3.28
N ILE A 108 24.91 9.92 -3.52
CA ILE A 108 24.15 11.10 -3.07
C ILE A 108 23.78 10.99 -1.59
N THR A 109 23.70 12.14 -0.94
CA THR A 109 23.35 12.28 0.48
C THR A 109 21.87 12.02 0.72
N ALA A 110 21.51 11.74 1.99
CA ALA A 110 20.12 11.60 2.40
C ALA A 110 19.30 12.89 2.16
N GLN A 111 19.94 14.07 2.23
CA GLN A 111 19.26 15.34 1.98
C GLN A 111 18.97 15.54 0.49
N GLU A 112 19.93 15.25 -0.38
CA GLU A 112 19.72 15.28 -1.84
C GLU A 112 18.63 14.29 -2.26
N ALA A 113 18.63 13.07 -1.69
CA ALA A 113 17.59 12.09 -1.95
C ALA A 113 16.19 12.58 -1.54
N ARG A 114 16.06 13.27 -0.38
CA ARG A 114 14.78 13.87 0.05
C ARG A 114 14.31 14.95 -0.92
N ASN A 115 15.22 15.85 -1.32
CA ASN A 115 14.90 16.92 -2.26
C ASN A 115 14.44 16.35 -3.61
N LEU A 116 15.15 15.34 -4.13
CA LEU A 116 14.78 14.65 -5.37
C LEU A 116 13.40 14.00 -5.30
N VAL A 117 13.05 13.35 -4.19
CA VAL A 117 11.72 12.75 -4.00
C VAL A 117 10.63 13.82 -3.99
N GLU A 118 10.83 14.91 -3.26
CA GLU A 118 9.89 16.03 -3.20
C GLU A 118 9.70 16.67 -4.59
N GLU A 119 10.78 17.01 -5.28
CA GLU A 119 10.75 17.57 -6.63
C GLU A 119 10.04 16.64 -7.63
N SER A 120 10.36 15.34 -7.57
CA SER A 120 9.73 14.33 -8.42
C SER A 120 8.23 14.20 -8.16
N TRP A 121 7.81 14.26 -6.88
CA TRP A 121 6.40 14.22 -6.49
C TRP A 121 5.64 15.39 -7.09
N GLN A 122 6.14 16.62 -6.94
CA GLN A 122 5.51 17.83 -7.47
C GLN A 122 5.39 17.78 -9.01
N GLN A 123 6.47 17.38 -9.70
CA GLN A 123 6.48 17.30 -11.16
C GLN A 123 5.48 16.27 -11.71
N TRP A 124 5.33 15.13 -11.03
CA TRP A 124 4.44 14.06 -11.46
C TRP A 124 2.96 14.41 -11.24
N PHE A 125 2.65 15.12 -10.15
CA PHE A 125 1.29 15.60 -9.89
C PHE A 125 0.85 16.65 -10.90
N VAL A 126 1.70 17.65 -11.21
CA VAL A 126 1.38 18.72 -12.19
C VAL A 126 1.06 18.17 -13.58
N ARG A 127 1.66 17.04 -13.99
CA ARG A 127 1.40 16.42 -15.30
C ARG A 127 0.12 15.56 -15.35
N ARG A 128 -0.42 15.13 -14.21
CA ARG A 128 -1.58 14.20 -14.15
C ARG A 128 -2.89 14.84 -13.70
N THR A 129 -2.86 15.99 -13.03
CA THR A 129 -4.07 16.70 -12.57
C THR A 129 -4.73 17.52 -13.69
N GLY A 130 -5.24 16.82 -14.72
CA GLY A 130 -6.35 17.33 -15.54
C GLY A 130 -7.73 17.15 -14.85
N ASP A 131 -7.79 16.43 -13.72
CA ASP A 131 -9.00 16.19 -12.94
C ASP A 131 -8.85 16.76 -11.51
N ARG A 132 -9.63 17.81 -11.22
CA ARG A 132 -9.53 18.67 -10.03
C ARG A 132 -9.91 17.97 -8.73
N ARG A 133 -10.66 16.84 -8.78
CA ARG A 133 -11.19 16.16 -7.58
C ARG A 133 -10.20 15.25 -6.86
N SER A 134 -9.13 14.83 -7.53
CA SER A 134 -8.08 13.98 -6.96
C SER A 134 -6.96 14.79 -6.30
N ALA A 135 -6.80 16.06 -6.70
CA ALA A 135 -5.80 16.98 -6.14
C ALA A 135 -6.09 17.37 -4.68
N GLU A 136 -7.37 17.52 -4.32
CA GLU A 136 -7.78 17.98 -2.98
C GLU A 136 -7.51 16.96 -1.85
N ARG A 137 -7.41 15.65 -2.17
CA ARG A 137 -7.08 14.60 -1.18
C ARG A 137 -5.58 14.30 -1.04
N ALA A 138 -4.76 14.73 -2.01
CA ALA A 138 -3.32 14.46 -2.06
C ALA A 138 -2.47 15.64 -1.56
N MET A 139 -3.08 16.76 -1.18
CA MET A 139 -2.37 17.89 -0.57
C MET A 139 -1.93 17.50 0.84
N PRO A 140 -0.69 17.80 1.27
CA PRO A 140 -0.37 17.75 2.68
C PRO A 140 -1.30 18.75 3.39
N VAL A 141 -1.99 18.30 4.44
CA VAL A 141 -2.63 19.22 5.39
C VAL A 141 -1.53 20.14 5.86
N GLN A 142 -1.55 21.40 5.42
CA GLN A 142 -0.68 22.43 5.95
C GLN A 142 -0.97 22.46 7.45
N HIS A 143 -0.04 21.95 8.26
CA HIS A 143 -0.06 22.21 9.68
C HIS A 143 0.17 23.71 9.81
N ASP A 144 -0.91 24.43 10.08
CA ASP A 144 -0.92 25.87 10.25
C ASP A 144 0.07 26.21 11.36
N ARG A 145 1.26 26.67 10.97
CA ARG A 145 2.20 27.32 11.87
C ARG A 145 1.75 28.76 12.05
N ARG A 146 0.59 28.96 12.67
CA ARG A 146 0.16 30.24 13.22
C ARG A 146 -0.51 29.97 14.57
N ASP A 147 0.15 30.48 15.59
CA ASP A 147 -0.33 30.85 16.94
C ASP A 147 0.67 30.35 18.00
N GLY A 148 1.48 31.18 18.67
CA GLY A 148 1.60 32.62 18.60
C GLY A 148 2.92 33.04 19.23
N HIS A 149 3.67 33.88 18.51
CA HIS A 149 4.73 34.70 19.09
C HIS A 149 4.36 36.14 18.76
N GLU A 150 3.58 36.80 19.62
CA GLU A 150 3.56 38.26 19.77
C GLU A 150 2.62 38.68 20.91
N ARG A 151 3.16 38.73 22.13
CA ARG A 151 2.82 39.80 23.08
C ARG A 151 4.09 40.21 23.82
N ARG A 152 4.93 41.00 23.13
CA ARG A 152 5.82 41.95 23.79
C ARG A 152 5.14 43.32 23.79
N ASN A 153 4.78 43.75 25.00
CA ASN A 153 5.00 45.09 25.53
C ASN A 153 4.26 46.31 24.90
N ARG A 154 3.38 46.92 25.71
CA ARG A 154 2.98 48.35 25.83
C ARG A 154 1.81 48.34 26.83
N GLY A 155 1.76 49.04 27.95
CA GLY A 155 2.53 50.13 28.51
C GLY A 155 1.56 50.93 29.38
N LYS A 156 1.68 50.82 30.70
CA LYS A 156 1.37 51.80 31.78
C LYS A 156 1.32 51.07 33.11
#